data_AF-A0A0F9BD55-F1
#
_entry.id   AF-A0A0F9BD55-F1
#
_cell.length_a   1.000
_cell.length_b   1.000
_cell.length_c   1.000
_cell.angle_alpha   90.00
_cell.angle_beta   90.00
_cell.angle_gamma   90.00
#
_symmetry.space_group_name_H-M   'P 1'
#
loop_
_entity.id
_entity.type
_entity.pdbx_description
1 polymer ?
#
loop_
_entity_poly.entity_id
_entity_poly.type
_entity_poly.pdbx_seq_one_letter_code
_entity_poly.pdbx_strand_id
1 'polypeptide(L)'
;RIMINTALERYRSQLHLYPLTDNIVTRDEMMYEEVFEKLSADDLIKLVRELPPRYRMVFNMYAIEGYHHKEIAETLGIKVGTSKSNLSRARDILQKKVKQYYDSSENIS
;
A
#
# COMPACT_ATOMS: atom_id res chain seq x y z
N ARG A 1 -10.12 -19.49 26.06
CA ARG A 1 -9.81 -19.93 24.68
C ARG A 1 -8.97 -18.84 24.04
N ILE A 2 -7.65 -19.00 24.16
CA ILE A 2 -6.60 -18.03 23.84
C ILE A 2 -5.74 -18.75 22.81
N MET A 3 -5.73 -18.33 21.54
CA MET A 3 -4.64 -18.63 20.59
C MET A 3 -4.83 -18.06 19.18
N ILE A 4 -6.01 -17.55 18.81
CA ILE A 4 -6.21 -17.07 17.42
C ILE A 4 -5.85 -15.59 17.29
N ASN A 5 -6.14 -14.77 18.30
CA ASN A 5 -5.83 -13.32 18.24
C ASN A 5 -4.33 -13.03 18.21
N THR A 6 -3.49 -13.89 18.80
CA THR A 6 -2.04 -13.68 18.89
C THR A 6 -1.33 -13.83 17.54
N ALA A 7 -1.84 -14.65 16.63
CA ALA A 7 -1.23 -14.83 15.31
C ALA A 7 -1.45 -13.58 14.43
N LEU A 8 -2.65 -13.00 14.49
CA LEU A 8 -2.96 -11.75 13.78
C LEU A 8 -2.21 -10.56 14.39
N GLU A 9 -2.10 -10.50 15.71
CA GLU A 9 -1.42 -9.42 16.43
C GLU A 9 0.09 -9.44 16.19
N ARG A 10 0.70 -10.62 16.07
CA ARG A 10 2.13 -10.76 15.76
C ARG A 10 2.46 -10.39 14.30
N TYR A 11 1.51 -10.59 13.38
CA TYR A 11 1.66 -10.13 12.00
C TYR A 11 1.46 -8.61 11.89
N ARG A 12 0.56 -8.04 12.71
CA ARG A 12 0.34 -6.59 12.82
C ARG A 12 1.48 -5.85 13.54
N SER A 13 2.14 -6.47 14.52
CA SER A 13 3.23 -5.84 15.28
C SER A 13 4.57 -5.77 14.54
N GLN A 14 4.77 -6.58 13.49
CA GLN A 14 6.01 -6.59 12.72
C GLN A 14 6.07 -5.41 11.73
N LEU A 15 4.91 -4.88 11.32
CA LEU A 15 4.78 -3.55 10.73
C LEU A 15 4.76 -2.51 11.86
N HIS A 16 5.94 -1.98 12.20
CA HIS A 16 6.06 -0.84 13.12
C HIS A 16 5.38 0.42 12.56
N LEU A 17 4.07 0.51 12.69
CA LEU A 17 3.29 1.74 12.57
C LEU A 17 2.76 2.08 13.97
N TYR A 18 3.35 3.15 14.52
CA TYR A 18 3.04 3.94 15.72
C TYR A 18 1.76 3.67 16.56
N PRO A 19 1.80 3.97 17.87
CA PRO A 19 0.89 3.43 18.87
C PRO A 19 -0.51 4.05 18.84
N LEU A 20 -1.48 3.13 18.81
CA LEU A 20 -2.84 3.14 19.39
C LEU A 20 -3.28 4.43 20.11
N THR A 21 -4.22 5.15 19.49
CA THR A 21 -5.24 5.92 20.20
C THR A 21 -6.60 5.70 19.54
N ASP A 22 -7.53 5.20 20.36
CA ASP A 22 -8.99 5.11 20.24
C ASP A 22 -9.67 5.19 18.86
N ASN A 23 -10.27 4.05 18.48
CA ASN A 23 -11.56 3.88 17.81
C ASN A 23 -12.21 5.13 17.19
N ILE A 24 -11.68 5.58 16.06
CA ILE A 24 -12.44 6.32 15.06
C ILE A 24 -12.15 5.59 13.75
N VAL A 25 -13.04 4.68 13.34
CA VAL A 25 -12.97 4.11 12.00
C VAL A 25 -13.10 5.28 11.03
N THR A 26 -12.01 5.63 10.38
CA THR A 26 -11.98 6.80 9.50
C THR A 26 -12.73 6.47 8.21
N ARG A 27 -13.27 7.49 7.53
CA ARG A 27 -13.91 7.33 6.22
C ARG A 27 -12.96 6.65 5.21
N ASP A 28 -11.67 6.91 5.35
CA ASP A 28 -10.62 6.26 4.59
C ASP A 28 -10.59 4.76 4.90
N GLU A 29 -10.62 4.32 6.16
CA GLU A 29 -10.66 2.89 6.55
C GLU A 29 -11.89 2.15 6.02
N MET A 30 -13.08 2.74 6.06
CA MET A 30 -14.28 2.13 5.46
C MET A 30 -14.17 2.03 3.93
N MET A 31 -13.62 3.06 3.28
CA MET A 31 -13.37 3.05 1.83
C MET A 31 -12.31 2.00 1.46
N TYR A 32 -11.30 1.79 2.31
CA TYR A 32 -10.33 0.73 2.10
C TYR A 32 -10.97 -0.66 2.22
N GLU A 33 -11.80 -0.92 3.23
CA GLU A 33 -12.46 -2.22 3.44
C GLU A 33 -13.33 -2.62 2.23
N GLU A 34 -14.15 -1.70 1.73
CA GLU A 34 -15.04 -1.91 0.57
C GLU A 34 -14.24 -2.08 -0.74
N VAL A 35 -13.08 -1.41 -0.83
CA VAL A 35 -12.12 -1.53 -1.93
C VAL A 35 -11.32 -2.83 -1.87
N PHE A 36 -11.15 -3.43 -0.70
CA PHE A 36 -10.47 -4.73 -0.56
C PHE A 36 -11.41 -5.91 -0.87
N GLU A 37 -12.72 -5.78 -0.65
CA GLU A 37 -13.68 -6.85 -0.98
C GLU A 37 -13.84 -7.08 -2.48
N LYS A 38 -13.67 -6.04 -3.31
CA LYS A 38 -13.87 -6.10 -4.77
C LYS A 38 -12.57 -6.26 -5.58
N LEU A 39 -11.38 -6.02 -5.00
CA LEU A 39 -10.08 -6.24 -5.65
C LEU A 39 -9.39 -7.49 -5.09
N SER A 40 -9.13 -8.47 -5.95
CA SER A 40 -8.31 -9.61 -5.57
C SER A 40 -6.85 -9.19 -5.34
N ALA A 41 -6.13 -9.97 -4.53
CA ALA A 41 -4.68 -9.78 -4.34
C ALA A 41 -3.92 -9.84 -5.69
N ASP A 42 -4.38 -10.68 -6.62
CA ASP A 42 -3.79 -10.80 -7.95
C ASP A 42 -3.97 -9.53 -8.78
N ASP A 43 -5.10 -8.84 -8.66
CA ASP A 43 -5.35 -7.58 -9.37
C ASP A 43 -4.48 -6.45 -8.83
N LEU A 44 -4.31 -6.37 -7.50
CA LEU A 44 -3.37 -5.43 -6.89
C LEU A 44 -1.93 -5.66 -7.38
N ILE A 45 -1.50 -6.93 -7.48
CA ILE A 45 -0.17 -7.28 -8.01
C ILE A 45 -0.03 -6.83 -9.47
N LYS A 46 -1.06 -7.03 -10.31
CA LYS A 46 -1.07 -6.54 -11.71
C LYS A 46 -0.93 -5.01 -11.76
N LEU A 47 -1.69 -4.29 -10.94
CA LEU A 47 -1.63 -2.83 -10.89
C LEU A 47 -0.24 -2.32 -10.50
N VAL A 48 0.40 -2.95 -9.51
CA VAL A 48 1.79 -2.64 -9.13
C VAL A 48 2.76 -2.95 -10.28
N ARG A 49 2.56 -4.05 -11.02
CA ARG A 49 3.36 -4.39 -12.21
C ARG A 49 3.17 -3.45 -13.39
N GLU A 50 2.18 -2.57 -13.37
CA GLU A 50 2.00 -1.54 -14.41
C GLU A 50 2.67 -0.20 -14.05
N LEU A 51 3.17 -0.05 -12.82
CA LEU A 51 3.89 1.15 -12.44
C LEU A 51 5.16 1.32 -13.27
N PRO A 52 5.51 2.55 -13.71
CA PRO A 52 6.81 2.83 -14.30
C PRO A 52 7.95 2.30 -13.41
N PRO A 53 9.02 1.69 -13.97
CA PRO A 53 10.02 0.94 -13.21
C PRO A 53 10.59 1.70 -12.00
N ARG A 54 10.88 3.00 -12.17
CA ARG A 54 11.42 3.85 -11.11
C ARG A 54 10.48 3.96 -9.90
N TYR A 55 9.19 4.12 -10.14
CA TYR A 55 8.19 4.25 -9.08
C TYR A 55 7.88 2.91 -8.44
N ARG A 56 7.82 1.85 -9.26
CA ARG A 56 7.62 0.47 -8.80
C ARG A 56 8.72 0.02 -7.84
N MET A 57 9.98 0.29 -8.18
CA MET A 57 11.12 -0.09 -7.36
C MET A 57 11.01 0.52 -5.96
N VAL A 58 10.83 1.84 -5.88
CA VAL A 58 10.69 2.54 -4.59
C VAL A 58 9.44 2.09 -3.82
N PHE A 59 8.34 1.84 -4.52
CA PHE A 59 7.11 1.33 -3.90
C PHE A 59 7.31 -0.06 -3.29
N ASN A 60 7.93 -1.00 -4.01
CA ASN A 60 8.20 -2.35 -3.51
C ASN A 60 9.13 -2.32 -2.29
N MET A 61 10.26 -1.62 -2.40
CA MET A 61 11.22 -1.52 -1.29
C MET A 61 10.56 -0.94 -0.03
N TYR A 62 9.70 0.07 -0.18
CA TYR A 62 9.03 0.69 0.98
C TYR A 62 7.86 -0.13 1.52
N ALA A 63 6.90 -0.49 0.65
CA ALA A 63 5.60 -1.03 1.06
C ALA A 63 5.59 -2.56 1.21
N ILE A 64 6.50 -3.27 0.53
CA ILE A 64 6.56 -4.74 0.57
C ILE A 64 7.76 -5.17 1.41
N GLU A 65 8.92 -4.56 1.19
CA GLU A 65 10.16 -4.97 1.86
C GLU A 65 10.42 -4.19 3.18
N GLY A 66 9.68 -3.10 3.43
CA GLY A 66 9.70 -2.37 4.70
C GLY A 66 10.85 -1.37 4.87
N TYR A 67 11.58 -1.03 3.81
CA TYR A 67 12.70 -0.08 3.87
C TYR A 67 12.22 1.35 4.14
N HIS A 68 13.00 2.10 4.92
CA HIS A 68 12.83 3.53 5.08
C HIS A 68 13.43 4.31 3.91
N HIS A 69 12.94 5.54 3.67
CA HIS A 69 13.40 6.38 2.54
C HIS A 69 14.91 6.68 2.54
N LYS A 70 15.57 6.66 3.70
CA LYS A 70 17.02 6.83 3.80
C LYS A 70 17.75 5.62 3.21
N GLU A 71 17.36 4.42 3.60
CA GLU A 71 17.94 3.15 3.13
C GLU A 71 17.70 2.95 1.63
N ILE A 72 16.50 3.30 1.14
CA ILE A 72 16.19 3.28 -0.30
C ILE A 72 17.07 4.28 -1.07
N ALA A 73 17.28 5.47 -0.51
CA ALA A 73 18.10 6.50 -1.13
C ALA A 73 19.56 6.07 -1.26
N GLU A 74 20.11 5.46 -0.20
CA GLU A 74 21.45 4.90 -0.17
C GLU A 74 21.59 3.72 -1.15
N THR A 75 20.65 2.78 -1.13
CA THR A 75 20.66 1.59 -1.99
C THR A 75 20.60 1.95 -3.47
N LEU A 76 19.79 2.95 -3.84
CA LEU A 76 19.57 3.35 -5.24
C LEU A 76 20.48 4.51 -5.70
N GLY A 77 21.30 5.07 -4.82
CA GLY A 77 22.13 6.24 -5.13
C GLY A 77 21.32 7.50 -5.48
N ILE A 78 20.15 7.69 -4.88
CA ILE A 78 19.26 8.84 -5.12
C ILE A 78 19.13 9.71 -3.88
N LYS A 79 18.54 10.91 -4.01
CA LYS A 79 18.22 11.75 -2.84
C LYS A 79 17.03 11.17 -2.08
N VAL A 80 17.01 11.31 -0.75
CA VAL A 80 15.84 10.95 0.09
C VAL A 80 14.55 11.63 -0.40
N GLY A 81 14.64 12.90 -0.82
CA GLY A 81 13.50 13.61 -1.43
C GLY A 81 13.01 12.97 -2.73
N THR A 82 13.88 12.35 -3.52
CA THR A 82 13.53 11.59 -4.72
C THR A 82 12.84 10.27 -4.38
N SER A 83 13.27 9.58 -3.32
CA SER A 83 12.56 8.40 -2.81
C SER A 83 11.13 8.75 -2.39
N LYS A 84 10.95 9.83 -1.60
CA LYS A 84 9.63 10.32 -1.19
C LYS A 84 8.73 10.70 -2.37
N SER A 85 9.25 11.46 -3.34
CA SER A 85 8.46 11.88 -4.50
C SER A 85 8.13 10.74 -5.46
N ASN A 86 9.03 9.76 -5.60
CA ASN A 86 8.76 8.53 -6.36
C ASN A 86 7.65 7.70 -5.70
N LEU A 87 7.67 7.54 -4.38
CA LEU A 87 6.61 6.83 -3.65
C LEU A 87 5.26 7.55 -3.79
N SER A 88 5.24 8.88 -3.65
CA SER A 88 4.02 9.68 -3.87
C SER A 88 3.45 9.46 -5.27
N ARG A 89 4.30 9.55 -6.30
CA ARG A 89 3.89 9.31 -7.70
C ARG A 89 3.38 7.88 -7.90
N ALA A 90 3.98 6.89 -7.26
CA ALA A 90 3.50 5.50 -7.30
C ALA A 90 2.07 5.40 -6.75
N ARG A 91 1.81 6.00 -5.58
CA ARG A 91 0.47 6.02 -4.95
C ARG A 91 -0.56 6.71 -5.83
N ASP A 92 -0.24 7.88 -6.40
CA ASP A 92 -1.16 8.61 -7.28
C ASP A 92 -1.56 7.79 -8.52
N ILE A 93 -0.61 7.06 -9.10
CA ILE A 93 -0.87 6.20 -10.27
C ILE A 93 -1.76 5.02 -9.87
N LEU A 94 -1.43 4.34 -8.76
CA LEU A 94 -2.21 3.20 -8.28
C LEU A 94 -3.64 3.61 -7.92
N GLN A 95 -3.83 4.72 -7.19
CA GLN A 95 -5.16 5.23 -6.85
C GLN A 95 -6.01 5.50 -8.10
N LYS A 96 -5.42 6.12 -9.14
CA LYS A 96 -6.11 6.35 -10.40
C LYS A 96 -6.51 5.05 -11.09
N LYS A 97 -5.61 4.06 -11.13
CA LYS A 97 -5.88 2.76 -11.75
C LYS A 97 -6.94 1.98 -10.99
N VAL A 98 -6.88 1.97 -9.66
CA VAL A 98 -7.89 1.37 -8.79
C VAL A 98 -9.25 2.01 -9.05
N LYS A 99 -9.32 3.35 -9.07
CA LYS A 99 -10.56 4.05 -9.38
C LYS A 99 -11.12 3.68 -10.76
N GLN A 100 -10.28 3.65 -11.79
CA GLN A 100 -10.70 3.23 -13.13
C GLN A 100 -11.22 1.79 -13.16
N TYR A 101 -10.59 0.90 -12.40
CA TYR A 101 -11.03 -0.49 -12.27
C TYR A 101 -12.44 -0.57 -11.66
N TYR A 102 -12.68 0.20 -10.59
CA TYR A 102 -13.99 0.33 -9.95
C TYR A 102 -15.05 0.91 -10.89
N ASP A 103 -14.77 2.06 -11.50
CA ASP A 103 -15.70 2.73 -12.42
C ASP A 103 -16.04 1.82 -13.62
N SER A 104 -15.10 0.97 -14.06
CA SER A 104 -15.33 0.00 -15.14
C SER A 104 -16.20 -1.19 -14.70
N SER A 105 -16.07 -1.61 -13.44
CA SER A 105 -16.87 -2.71 -12.87
C SER A 105 -18.33 -2.31 -12.55
N GLU A 106 -18.61 -1.02 -12.31
CA GLU A 106 -19.99 -0.52 -12.12
C GLU A 106 -20.76 -0.34 -13.44
N ASN A 107 -20.07 -0.22 -14.58
CA ASN A 107 -20.72 -0.08 -15.90
C ASN A 107 -21.18 -1.41 -16.54
N ILE A 108 -21.06 -2.54 -15.82
CA ILE A 108 -21.44 -3.88 -16.32
C ILE A 108 -22.63 -4.46 -15.52
N SER A 109 -23.24 -3.69 -14.59
CA SER A 109 -24.49 -4.08 -13.90
C SER A 109 -25.71 -3.36 -14.46
#